data_AF-A0A969BHX6-F1
#
_entry.id   AF-A0A969BHX6-F1
#
_cell.length_a   1.000
_cell.length_b   1.000
_cell.length_c   1.000
_cell.angle_alpha   90.00
_cell.angle_beta   90.00
_cell.angle_gamma   90.00
#
_symmetry.space_group_name_H-M   'P 1'
#
loop_
_entity.id
_entity.type
_entity.pdbx_description
1 polymer ?
#
loop_
_entity_poly.entity_id
_entity_poly.type
_entity_poly.pdbx_seq_one_letter_code
_entity_poly.pdbx_strand_id
1 'polypeptide(L)'
;MNFDFLEVNKATFQRFSKLGMWYVLALSAIATIAIAGQVLIQRHLHNQLGDSRVVNIAGTQRYRSQQLVKMVLLLQQQHDSTRIAAQSAELEAALGQWKRGHYGLQHGDSALQLPAINSTAVKDMFTQLEAPFARCMTTSKTWWRKKRNACPMRTSWPPP
;
A
#
# COMPACT_ATOMS: atom_id res chain seq x y z
N MET A 1 6.33 79.60 -9.94
CA MET A 1 6.81 78.39 -10.63
C MET A 1 7.26 77.37 -9.58
N ASN A 2 6.36 76.49 -9.12
CA ASN A 2 6.68 75.33 -8.24
C ASN A 2 5.47 74.40 -8.03
N PHE A 3 4.25 74.84 -8.38
CA PHE A 3 3.04 74.03 -8.24
C PHE A 3 2.93 72.90 -9.28
N ASP A 4 3.31 73.13 -10.55
CA ASP A 4 3.25 72.09 -11.60
C ASP A 4 4.17 70.88 -11.35
N PHE A 5 5.35 71.10 -10.75
CA PHE A 5 6.34 70.04 -10.53
C PHE A 5 5.92 69.04 -9.44
N LEU A 6 5.22 69.52 -8.40
CA LEU A 6 4.72 68.67 -7.32
C LEU A 6 3.52 67.83 -7.78
N GLU A 7 2.68 68.37 -8.67
CA GLU A 7 1.51 67.67 -9.19
C GLU A 7 1.90 66.54 -10.17
N VAL A 8 2.86 66.80 -11.06
CA VAL A 8 3.40 65.80 -11.99
C VAL A 8 4.11 64.66 -11.25
N ASN A 9 4.94 64.96 -10.24
CA ASN A 9 5.59 63.91 -9.46
C ASN A 9 4.60 63.04 -8.68
N LYS A 10 3.56 63.65 -8.10
CA LYS A 10 2.52 62.93 -7.35
C LYS A 10 1.71 62.01 -8.25
N ALA A 11 1.30 62.48 -9.43
CA ALA A 11 0.58 61.67 -10.42
C ALA A 11 1.45 60.51 -10.96
N THR A 12 2.74 60.75 -11.16
CA THR A 12 3.70 59.77 -11.67
C THR A 12 3.99 58.67 -10.64
N PHE A 13 4.24 59.05 -9.38
CA PHE A 13 4.43 58.12 -8.27
C PHE A 13 3.19 57.25 -8.02
N GLN A 14 1.98 57.84 -8.09
CA GLN A 14 0.72 57.09 -7.98
C GLN A 14 0.50 56.10 -9.13
N ARG A 15 0.99 56.39 -10.35
CA ARG A 15 0.93 55.45 -11.48
C ARG A 15 1.89 54.28 -11.27
N PHE A 16 3.12 54.55 -10.82
CA PHE A 16 4.10 53.49 -10.51
C PHE A 16 3.65 52.58 -9.37
N SER A 17 3.04 53.13 -8.31
CA SER A 17 2.50 52.32 -7.20
C SER A 17 1.32 51.45 -7.63
N LYS A 18 0.45 51.96 -8.53
CA LYS A 18 -0.66 51.18 -9.10
C LYS A 18 -0.14 50.04 -9.97
N LEU A 19 0.82 50.29 -10.86
CA LEU A 19 1.45 49.24 -11.69
C LEU A 19 2.13 48.17 -10.81
N GLY A 20 2.85 48.58 -9.76
CA GLY A 20 3.44 47.66 -8.79
C GLY A 20 2.40 46.79 -8.08
N MET A 21 1.27 47.37 -7.67
CA MET A 21 0.15 46.63 -7.07
C MET A 21 -0.43 45.59 -8.03
N TRP A 22 -0.69 45.97 -9.28
CA TRP A 22 -1.20 45.03 -10.30
C TRP A 22 -0.20 43.91 -10.60
N TYR A 23 1.09 44.22 -10.60
CA TYR A 23 2.14 43.23 -10.78
C TYR A 23 2.18 42.22 -9.62
N VAL A 24 2.12 42.70 -8.37
CA VAL A 24 2.04 41.84 -7.19
C VAL A 24 0.76 41.00 -7.19
N LEU A 25 -0.37 41.57 -7.58
CA LEU A 25 -1.63 40.84 -7.73
C LEU A 25 -1.53 39.76 -8.81
N ALA A 26 -0.95 40.06 -9.96
CA ALA A 26 -0.74 39.10 -11.03
C ALA A 26 0.18 37.96 -10.59
N LEU A 27 1.30 38.27 -9.93
CA LEU A 27 2.22 37.27 -9.38
C LEU A 27 1.55 36.41 -8.29
N SER A 28 0.75 37.02 -7.41
CA SER A 28 0.00 36.29 -6.39
C SER A 28 -1.04 35.36 -6.99
N ALA A 29 -1.74 35.81 -8.04
CA ALA A 29 -2.69 34.98 -8.78
C ALA A 29 -1.98 33.78 -9.44
N ILE A 30 -0.86 34.01 -10.12
CA ILE A 30 -0.04 32.95 -10.73
C ILE A 30 0.44 31.97 -9.66
N ALA A 31 0.96 32.47 -8.54
CA ALA A 31 1.42 31.62 -7.43
C ALA A 31 0.28 30.78 -6.84
N THR A 32 -0.89 31.37 -6.64
CA THR A 32 -2.08 30.68 -6.11
C THR A 32 -2.54 29.57 -7.05
N ILE A 33 -2.63 29.86 -8.35
CA ILE A 33 -2.98 28.86 -9.38
C ILE A 33 -1.94 27.74 -9.42
N ALA A 34 -0.65 28.06 -9.35
CA ALA A 34 0.42 27.07 -9.35
C ALA A 34 0.35 26.15 -8.12
N ILE A 35 0.12 26.70 -6.92
CA ILE A 35 -0.04 25.93 -5.68
C ILE A 35 -1.28 25.04 -5.75
N ALA A 36 -2.42 25.58 -6.19
CA ALA A 36 -3.65 24.80 -6.35
C ALA A 36 -3.47 23.66 -7.35
N GLY A 37 -2.84 23.93 -8.50
CA GLY A 37 -2.50 22.92 -9.50
C GLY A 37 -1.62 21.82 -8.91
N GLN A 38 -0.60 22.18 -8.15
CA GLN A 38 0.28 21.21 -7.52
C GLN A 38 -0.45 20.34 -6.49
N VAL A 39 -1.34 20.92 -5.67
CA VAL A 39 -2.15 20.15 -4.73
C VAL A 39 -3.06 19.16 -5.45
N LEU A 40 -3.70 19.55 -6.55
CA LEU A 40 -4.56 18.66 -7.33
C LEU A 40 -3.79 17.51 -7.97
N ILE A 41 -2.63 17.80 -8.58
CA ILE A 41 -1.75 16.79 -9.19
C ILE A 41 -1.28 15.78 -8.13
N GLN A 42 -0.81 16.27 -6.98
CA GLN A 42 -0.34 15.42 -5.89
C GLN A 42 -1.47 14.50 -5.36
N ARG A 43 -2.68 15.03 -5.19
CA ARG A 43 -3.85 14.22 -4.79
C ARG A 43 -4.20 13.16 -5.83
N HIS A 44 -4.20 13.52 -7.11
CA HIS A 44 -4.52 12.59 -8.19
C HIS A 44 -3.49 11.45 -8.30
N LEU A 45 -2.19 11.77 -8.19
CA LEU A 45 -1.12 10.77 -8.15
C LEU A 45 -1.22 9.88 -6.91
N HIS A 46 -1.46 10.45 -5.73
CA HIS A 46 -1.58 9.69 -4.48
C HIS A 46 -2.72 8.66 -4.55
N ASN A 47 -3.89 9.05 -5.06
CA ASN A 47 -5.03 8.16 -5.20
C ASN A 47 -4.75 7.03 -6.21
N GLN A 48 -4.14 7.33 -7.37
CA GLN A 48 -3.78 6.31 -8.36
C GLN A 48 -2.72 5.32 -7.85
N LEU A 49 -1.72 5.81 -7.09
CA LEU A 49 -0.69 4.97 -6.50
C LEU A 49 -1.25 4.06 -5.40
N GLY A 50 -2.19 4.57 -4.59
CA GLY A 50 -2.93 3.78 -3.60
C GLY A 50 -3.69 2.62 -4.25
N ASP A 51 -4.46 2.90 -5.30
CA ASP A 51 -5.23 1.88 -6.02
C ASP A 51 -4.32 0.83 -6.68
N SER A 52 -3.24 1.28 -7.34
CA SER A 52 -2.26 0.38 -7.97
C SER A 52 -1.61 -0.56 -6.97
N ARG A 53 -1.30 -0.05 -5.76
CA ARG A 53 -0.72 -0.86 -4.68
C ARG A 53 -1.70 -1.92 -4.17
N VAL A 54 -2.96 -1.56 -3.94
CA VAL A 54 -4.01 -2.50 -3.51
C VAL A 54 -4.16 -3.62 -4.55
N VAL A 55 -4.26 -3.25 -5.83
CA VAL A 55 -4.35 -4.20 -6.95
C VAL A 55 -3.13 -5.13 -7.01
N ASN A 56 -1.91 -4.62 -6.85
CA ASN A 56 -0.70 -5.43 -6.87
C ASN A 56 -0.63 -6.42 -5.69
N ILE A 57 -1.01 -5.99 -4.49
CA ILE A 57 -1.04 -6.88 -3.31
C ILE A 57 -2.11 -7.96 -3.48
N ALA A 58 -3.29 -7.60 -4.01
CA ALA A 58 -4.35 -8.55 -4.36
C ALA A 58 -3.87 -9.56 -5.42
N GLY A 59 -3.22 -9.09 -6.49
CA GLY A 59 -2.60 -9.93 -7.51
C GLY A 59 -1.55 -10.88 -6.94
N THR A 60 -0.74 -10.39 -5.99
CA THR A 60 0.26 -11.19 -5.28
C THR A 60 -0.38 -12.33 -4.47
N GLN A 61 -1.61 -12.15 -3.94
CA GLN A 61 -2.31 -13.24 -3.24
C GLN A 61 -2.58 -14.44 -4.16
N ARG A 62 -2.87 -14.20 -5.45
CA ARG A 62 -3.04 -15.27 -6.44
C ARG A 62 -1.76 -16.06 -6.60
N TYR A 63 -0.63 -15.38 -6.82
CA TYR A 63 0.68 -16.03 -6.92
C TYR A 63 1.01 -16.84 -5.65
N ARG A 64 0.83 -16.24 -4.47
CA ARG A 64 1.12 -16.90 -3.18
C ARG A 64 0.29 -18.16 -2.96
N SER A 65 -0.99 -18.15 -3.33
CA SER A 65 -1.85 -19.35 -3.21
C SER A 65 -1.26 -20.54 -3.97
N GLN A 66 -0.73 -20.30 -5.18
CA GLN A 66 -0.11 -21.34 -6.01
C GLN A 66 1.28 -21.73 -5.48
N GLN A 67 2.07 -20.75 -5.05
CA GLN A 67 3.37 -20.99 -4.43
C GLN A 67 3.22 -21.90 -3.21
N LEU A 68 2.25 -21.63 -2.33
CA LEU A 68 1.96 -22.44 -1.14
C LEU A 68 1.62 -23.89 -1.51
N VAL A 69 0.72 -24.09 -2.48
CA VAL A 69 0.36 -25.43 -2.97
C VAL A 69 1.60 -26.17 -3.46
N LYS A 70 2.42 -25.52 -4.28
CA LYS A 70 3.67 -26.10 -4.79
C LYS A 70 4.63 -26.49 -3.66
N MET A 71 4.81 -25.63 -2.66
CA MET A 71 5.70 -25.89 -1.53
C MET A 71 5.25 -27.11 -0.72
N VAL A 72 3.94 -27.22 -0.44
CA VAL A 72 3.39 -28.40 0.27
C VAL A 72 3.62 -29.68 -0.53
N LEU A 73 3.39 -29.66 -1.85
CA LEU A 73 3.61 -30.83 -2.71
C LEU A 73 5.08 -31.27 -2.76
N LEU A 74 6.01 -30.31 -2.89
CA LEU A 74 7.44 -30.62 -2.88
C LEU A 74 7.89 -31.20 -1.54
N LEU A 75 7.42 -30.60 -0.44
CA LEU A 75 7.70 -31.05 0.91
C LEU A 75 7.15 -32.47 1.21
N GLN A 76 6.05 -32.87 0.57
CA GLN A 76 5.52 -34.25 0.69
C GLN A 76 6.49 -35.29 0.13
N GLN A 77 7.25 -34.95 -0.91
CA GLN A 77 8.20 -35.82 -1.59
C GLN A 77 9.63 -35.73 -1.02
N GLN A 78 9.87 -34.85 -0.05
CA GLN A 78 11.18 -34.75 0.58
C GLN A 78 11.38 -35.81 1.68
N HIS A 79 12.60 -36.37 1.69
CA HIS A 79 13.06 -37.35 2.67
C HIS A 79 14.28 -36.85 3.47
N ASP A 80 14.99 -35.83 2.97
CA ASP A 80 16.12 -35.22 3.67
C ASP A 80 15.61 -34.30 4.79
N SER A 81 15.95 -34.66 6.04
CA SER A 81 15.53 -33.90 7.23
C SER A 81 15.95 -32.43 7.18
N THR A 82 17.17 -32.11 6.76
CA THR A 82 17.68 -30.73 6.70
C THR A 82 16.93 -29.89 5.68
N ARG A 83 16.62 -30.47 4.51
CA ARG A 83 15.80 -29.80 3.48
C ARG A 83 14.36 -29.63 3.92
N ILE A 84 13.80 -30.61 4.64
CA ILE A 84 12.47 -30.53 5.23
C ILE A 84 12.39 -29.34 6.21
N ALA A 85 13.38 -29.15 7.09
CA ALA A 85 13.42 -27.98 7.98
C ALA A 85 13.40 -26.67 7.19
N ALA A 86 14.33 -26.51 6.25
CA ALA A 86 14.49 -25.27 5.51
C ALA A 86 13.22 -24.91 4.71
N GLN A 87 12.70 -25.86 3.94
CA GLN A 87 11.48 -25.67 3.14
C GLN A 87 10.24 -25.43 3.99
N SER A 88 10.19 -26.02 5.19
CA SER A 88 9.05 -25.80 6.08
C SER A 88 9.09 -24.43 6.74
N ALA A 89 10.27 -23.93 7.09
CA ALA A 89 10.44 -22.55 7.54
C ALA A 89 10.04 -21.56 6.43
N GLU A 90 10.40 -21.84 5.17
CA GLU A 90 9.97 -21.04 4.02
C GLU A 90 8.45 -21.07 3.84
N LEU A 91 7.84 -22.26 3.95
CA LEU A 91 6.38 -22.43 3.87
C LEU A 91 5.67 -21.62 4.95
N GLU A 92 6.21 -21.63 6.17
CA GLU A 92 5.69 -20.89 7.30
C GLU A 92 5.75 -19.38 7.08
N ALA A 93 6.88 -18.87 6.58
CA ALA A 93 7.01 -17.47 6.20
C ALA A 93 6.04 -17.09 5.07
N ALA A 94 5.88 -17.94 4.06
CA ALA A 94 4.95 -17.72 2.95
C ALA A 94 3.49 -17.70 3.42
N LEU A 95 3.09 -18.60 4.33
CA LEU A 95 1.75 -18.62 4.94
C LEU A 95 1.51 -17.35 5.75
N GLY A 96 2.51 -16.88 6.50
CA GLY A 96 2.44 -15.62 7.25
C GLY A 96 2.20 -14.42 6.34
N GLN A 97 2.97 -14.32 5.25
CA GLN A 97 2.82 -13.23 4.27
C GLN A 97 1.46 -13.29 3.53
N TRP A 98 1.00 -14.50 3.18
CA TRP A 98 -0.31 -14.69 2.56
C TRP A 98 -1.45 -14.32 3.52
N LYS A 99 -1.37 -14.75 4.79
CA LYS A 99 -2.32 -14.37 5.84
C LYS A 99 -2.36 -12.86 6.05
N ARG A 100 -1.20 -12.22 6.16
CA ARG A 100 -1.10 -10.77 6.34
C ARG A 100 -1.69 -10.01 5.16
N GLY A 101 -1.40 -10.43 3.94
CA GLY A 101 -1.98 -9.82 2.75
C GLY A 101 -3.51 -9.99 2.70
N HIS A 102 -4.01 -11.19 3.01
CA HIS A 102 -5.44 -11.48 3.06
C HIS A 102 -6.18 -10.57 4.06
N TYR A 103 -5.71 -10.48 5.31
CA TYR A 103 -6.35 -9.63 6.32
C TYR A 103 -6.09 -8.14 6.10
N GLY A 104 -4.91 -7.77 5.61
CA GLY A 104 -4.57 -6.38 5.31
C GLY A 104 -5.43 -5.81 4.18
N LEU A 105 -5.82 -6.62 3.19
CA LEU A 105 -6.75 -6.20 2.15
C LEU A 105 -8.19 -6.06 2.67
N GLN A 106 -8.58 -6.80 3.71
CA GLN A 106 -9.91 -6.71 4.32
C GLN A 106 -10.06 -5.53 5.30
N HIS A 107 -9.04 -5.32 6.13
CA HIS A 107 -9.10 -4.44 7.32
C HIS A 107 -8.12 -3.26 7.28
N GLY A 108 -7.27 -3.19 6.24
CA GLY A 108 -6.15 -2.26 6.16
C GLY A 108 -4.90 -2.77 6.87
N ASP A 109 -3.75 -2.24 6.44
CA ASP A 109 -2.44 -2.49 7.04
C ASP A 109 -1.55 -1.30 6.68
N SER A 110 -1.23 -0.46 7.67
CA SER A 110 -0.46 0.78 7.47
C SER A 110 0.96 0.52 6.96
N ALA A 111 1.58 -0.58 7.39
CA ALA A 111 2.91 -0.96 6.94
C ALA A 111 2.91 -1.52 5.50
N LEU A 112 1.79 -2.10 5.05
CA LEU A 112 1.58 -2.42 3.63
C LEU A 112 1.00 -1.25 2.83
N GLN A 113 0.66 -0.14 3.49
CA GLN A 113 -0.05 1.01 2.91
C GLN A 113 -1.38 0.61 2.25
N LEU A 114 -2.14 -0.24 2.95
CA LEU A 114 -3.47 -0.67 2.54
C LEU A 114 -4.55 0.13 3.28
N PRO A 115 -5.58 0.64 2.58
CA PRO A 115 -6.68 1.34 3.21
C PRO A 115 -7.54 0.38 4.05
N ALA A 116 -8.11 0.88 5.15
CA ALA A 116 -8.98 0.10 6.02
C ALA A 116 -10.44 0.03 5.54
N ILE A 117 -10.80 0.82 4.54
CA ILE A 117 -12.18 0.99 4.08
C ILE A 117 -12.35 0.25 2.75
N ASN A 118 -13.30 -0.68 2.75
CA ASN A 118 -13.72 -1.43 1.56
C ASN A 118 -15.20 -1.18 1.27
N SER A 119 -15.57 -1.22 -0.01
CA SER A 119 -16.97 -1.21 -0.43
C SER A 119 -17.69 -2.48 0.03
N THR A 120 -19.02 -2.44 0.06
CA THR A 120 -19.86 -3.62 0.37
C THR A 120 -19.55 -4.78 -0.57
N ALA A 121 -19.47 -4.51 -1.87
CA ALA A 121 -19.14 -5.53 -2.87
C ALA A 121 -17.80 -6.24 -2.60
N VAL A 122 -16.75 -5.49 -2.20
CA VAL A 122 -15.44 -6.09 -1.89
C VAL A 122 -15.51 -6.94 -0.60
N LYS A 123 -16.25 -6.49 0.41
CA LYS A 123 -16.49 -7.28 1.64
C LYS A 123 -17.22 -8.58 1.35
N ASP A 124 -18.21 -8.56 0.45
CA ASP A 124 -18.94 -9.76 0.03
C ASP A 124 -18.03 -10.73 -0.73
N MET A 125 -17.15 -10.22 -1.60
CA MET A 125 -16.14 -11.04 -2.27
C MET A 125 -15.18 -11.72 -1.28
N PHE A 126 -14.72 -11.00 -0.25
CA PHE A 126 -13.88 -11.60 0.80
C PHE A 126 -14.62 -12.66 1.61
N THR A 127 -15.91 -12.46 1.89
CA THR A 127 -16.75 -13.45 2.56
C THR A 127 -16.79 -14.77 1.78
N GLN A 128 -16.84 -14.71 0.44
CA GLN A 128 -16.76 -15.90 -0.42
C GLN A 128 -15.37 -16.57 -0.41
N LEU A 129 -14.31 -15.79 -0.20
CA LEU A 129 -12.93 -16.28 -0.15
C LEU A 129 -12.53 -16.86 1.21
N GLU A 130 -13.27 -16.58 2.28
CA GLU A 130 -12.90 -16.98 3.64
C GLU A 130 -12.83 -18.50 3.79
N ALA A 131 -13.81 -19.23 3.26
CA ALA A 131 -13.85 -20.70 3.33
C ALA A 131 -12.64 -21.37 2.63
N PRO A 132 -12.31 -21.07 1.35
CA PRO A 132 -11.11 -21.63 0.73
C PRO A 132 -9.81 -21.16 1.41
N PHE A 133 -9.75 -19.91 1.87
CA PHE A 133 -8.59 -19.40 2.61
C PHE A 133 -8.35 -20.19 3.90
N ALA A 134 -9.38 -20.36 4.73
CA ALA A 134 -9.31 -21.11 5.98
C ALA A 134 -8.93 -22.57 5.75
N ARG A 135 -9.44 -23.20 4.68
CA ARG A 135 -9.12 -24.59 4.33
C ARG A 135 -7.65 -24.77 3.95
N CYS A 136 -7.07 -23.84 3.19
CA CYS A 136 -5.63 -23.84 2.90
C CYS A 136 -4.80 -23.63 4.17
N MET A 137 -5.16 -22.65 5.02
CA MET A 137 -4.42 -22.39 6.26
C MET A 137 -4.43 -23.58 7.22
N THR A 138 -5.59 -24.22 7.39
CA THR A 138 -5.74 -25.39 8.28
C THR A 138 -5.04 -26.62 7.72
N THR A 139 -5.18 -26.91 6.43
CA THR A 139 -4.50 -28.04 5.76
C THR A 139 -2.98 -27.90 5.89
N SER A 140 -2.42 -26.73 5.57
CA SER A 140 -0.98 -26.50 5.65
C SER A 140 -0.45 -26.63 7.09
N LYS A 141 -1.17 -26.08 8.08
CA LYS A 141 -0.80 -26.24 9.51
C LYS A 141 -0.86 -27.69 9.97
N THR A 142 -1.89 -28.43 9.56
CA THR A 142 -2.07 -29.83 9.96
C THR A 142 -0.99 -30.71 9.34
N TRP A 143 -0.69 -30.49 8.06
CA TRP A 143 0.40 -31.15 7.36
C TRP A 143 1.74 -30.86 8.06
N TRP A 144 2.01 -29.61 8.42
CA TRP A 144 3.23 -29.21 9.13
C TRP A 144 3.38 -29.94 10.47
N ARG A 145 2.33 -29.97 11.29
CA ARG A 145 2.31 -30.73 12.56
C ARG A 145 2.62 -32.21 12.33
N LYS A 146 1.97 -32.84 11.35
CA LYS A 146 2.18 -34.26 11.05
C LYS A 146 3.63 -34.53 10.65
N LYS A 147 4.23 -33.69 9.81
CA LYS A 147 5.60 -33.90 9.33
C LYS A 147 6.65 -33.64 10.40
N ARG A 148 6.44 -32.64 11.27
CA ARG A 148 7.29 -32.38 12.46
C ARG A 148 7.27 -33.53 13.47
N ASN A 149 6.12 -34.16 13.67
CA ASN A 149 6.04 -35.29 14.59
C ASN A 149 6.71 -36.55 14.02
N ALA A 150 6.80 -36.68 12.69
CA ALA A 150 7.45 -37.79 12.01
C ALA A 150 8.97 -37.65 11.90
N CYS A 151 9.51 -36.44 12.08
CA CYS A 151 10.95 -36.16 12.08
C CYS A 151 11.19 -35.08 13.15
N PRO A 152 11.77 -35.42 14.31
CA PRO A 152 11.84 -34.51 15.46
C PRO A 152 12.80 -33.35 15.15
N MET A 153 12.30 -32.34 14.46
CA MET A 153 13.01 -31.10 14.21
C MET A 153 12.77 -30.18 15.39
N ARG A 154 13.88 -29.78 16.02
CA ARG A 154 13.96 -28.94 17.20
C ARG A 154 13.58 -27.52 16.83
N THR A 155 12.33 -27.11 17.06
CA THR A 155 11.87 -25.75 17.43
C THR A 155 10.33 -25.69 17.50
N SER A 156 9.82 -25.00 18.51
CA SER A 156 8.40 -24.85 18.86
C SER A 156 7.72 -23.73 18.09
N TRP A 157 6.47 -23.95 17.67
CA TRP A 157 5.60 -22.98 16.97
C TRP A 157 4.37 -22.63 17.84
N PRO A 158 3.96 -21.35 18.00
CA PRO A 158 4.69 -20.08 17.84
C PRO A 158 4.87 -19.30 19.17
N PRO A 159 5.80 -18.32 19.28
CA PRO A 159 5.78 -17.29 20.34
C PRO A 159 4.70 -16.21 20.07
N PRO A 160 4.31 -15.43 21.11
CA PRO A 160 3.17 -14.50 21.10
C PRO A 160 3.21 -13.41 20.03
#